data_AF-A0AB73HX61-F1
#
_entry.id   AF-A0AB73HX61-F1
#
_cell.length_a   1.000
_cell.length_b   1.000
_cell.length_c   1.000
_cell.angle_alpha   90.00
_cell.angle_beta   90.00
_cell.angle_gamma   90.00
#
_symmetry.space_group_name_H-M   'P 1'
#
loop_
_entity.id
_entity.type
_entity.pdbx_description
1 polymer ?
#
loop_
_entity_poly.entity_id
_entity_poly.type
_entity_poly.pdbx_seq_one_letter_code
_entity_poly.pdbx_strand_id
1 'polypeptide(L)'
;MSTTWRLTLLEDWVKANRPEDKHAAELIKSLSRSAFILDYHLILARDAFAELEGPDGNGLKLFAAMANFEPSFSRAALAHEANTLAAVHTIRNYADIFAQLANALVMPKPLQIHDCDFFKVADNLPPSILKEKMQALKDSYWFRYLAAFSNISKHRHLIQSKPTAVLKENVIGLRIKEFPYKFNKRENETTFKQCWAHDLLEEIHNVYRSILELGQELNRHVMN
;
A
#
# COMPACT_ATOMS: atom_id res chain seq x y z
N MET A 1 3.33 20.34 -4.12
CA MET A 1 3.55 19.75 -5.47
C MET A 1 3.01 18.33 -5.42
N SER A 2 2.18 17.90 -6.37
CA SER A 2 1.77 16.49 -6.44
C SER A 2 2.99 15.63 -6.77
N THR A 3 3.39 14.74 -5.87
CA THR A 3 4.42 13.75 -6.17
C THR A 3 3.90 12.83 -7.26
N THR A 4 4.35 13.03 -8.50
CA THR A 4 3.95 12.21 -9.64
C THR A 4 5.18 11.57 -10.25
N TRP A 5 5.21 10.24 -10.31
CA TRP A 5 6.23 9.51 -11.06
C TRP A 5 5.87 9.53 -12.55
N ARG A 6 6.75 10.09 -13.38
CA ARG A 6 6.59 10.11 -14.84
C ARG A 6 6.96 8.75 -15.44
N LEU A 7 6.04 7.78 -15.33
CA LEU A 7 6.21 6.42 -15.87
C LEU A 7 6.37 6.41 -17.40
N THR A 8 5.68 7.31 -18.11
CA THR A 8 5.77 7.41 -19.58
C THR A 8 7.19 7.74 -20.05
N LEU A 9 7.90 8.64 -19.35
CA LEU A 9 9.31 8.93 -19.64
C LEU A 9 10.19 7.68 -19.49
N LEU A 10 9.93 6.86 -18.48
CA LEU A 10 10.67 5.62 -18.27
C LEU A 10 10.33 4.58 -19.35
N GLU A 11 9.07 4.50 -19.75
CA GLU A 11 8.63 3.62 -20.83
C GLU A 11 9.32 3.96 -22.15
N ASP A 12 9.35 5.24 -22.51
CA ASP A 12 9.99 5.73 -23.73
C ASP A 12 11.50 5.50 -23.70
N TRP A 13 12.14 5.73 -22.54
CA TRP A 13 13.56 5.45 -22.37
C TRP A 13 13.87 3.95 -22.51
N VAL A 14 13.07 3.06 -21.91
CA VAL A 14 13.26 1.60 -22.04
C VAL A 14 13.08 1.17 -23.49
N LYS A 15 12.06 1.66 -24.20
CA LYS A 15 11.87 1.36 -25.63
C LYS A 15 13.05 1.80 -26.49
N ALA A 16 13.64 2.97 -26.19
CA ALA A 16 14.75 3.51 -26.97
C ALA A 16 16.09 2.84 -26.68
N ASN A 17 16.37 2.50 -25.41
CA ASN A 17 17.70 2.07 -24.96
C ASN A 17 17.80 0.56 -24.67
N ARG A 18 16.66 -0.12 -24.47
CA ARG A 18 16.57 -1.57 -24.16
C ARG A 18 15.37 -2.20 -24.88
N PRO A 19 15.26 -2.10 -26.22
CA PRO A 19 14.07 -2.54 -26.96
C PRO A 19 13.75 -4.04 -26.83
N GLU A 20 14.75 -4.86 -26.50
CA GLU A 20 14.62 -6.29 -26.23
C GLU A 20 14.14 -6.64 -24.82
N ASP A 21 14.23 -5.71 -23.86
CA ASP A 21 13.82 -5.90 -22.46
C ASP A 21 12.29 -5.75 -22.30
N LYS A 22 11.57 -6.72 -22.85
CA LYS A 22 10.11 -6.80 -22.77
C LYS A 22 9.61 -6.86 -21.32
N HIS A 23 10.39 -7.47 -20.44
CA HIS A 23 10.03 -7.61 -19.03
C HIS A 23 9.96 -6.24 -18.34
N ALA A 24 10.98 -5.40 -18.49
CA ALA A 24 10.95 -4.04 -17.92
C ALA A 24 9.77 -3.21 -18.46
N ALA A 25 9.48 -3.31 -19.76
CA ALA A 25 8.33 -2.63 -20.36
C ALA A 25 6.97 -3.11 -19.79
N GLU A 26 6.81 -4.41 -19.53
CA GLU A 26 5.61 -4.98 -18.89
C GLU A 26 5.46 -4.56 -17.43
N LEU A 27 6.56 -4.46 -16.68
CA LEU A 27 6.55 -3.97 -15.30
C LEU A 27 6.07 -2.52 -15.22
N ILE A 28 6.51 -1.65 -16.15
CA ILE A 28 6.05 -0.24 -16.21
C ILE A 28 4.54 -0.16 -16.45
N LYS A 29 4.01 -0.96 -17.39
CA LYS A 29 2.56 -1.05 -17.64
C LYS A 29 1.81 -1.58 -16.42
N SER A 30 2.39 -2.56 -15.73
CA SER A 30 1.81 -3.16 -14.52
C SER A 30 1.74 -2.15 -13.37
N LEU A 31 2.77 -1.31 -13.19
CA LEU A 31 2.75 -0.20 -12.24
C LEU A 31 1.65 0.81 -12.59
N SER A 32 1.59 1.24 -13.85
CA SER A 32 0.53 2.15 -14.31
C SER A 32 -0.86 1.60 -13.99
N ARG A 33 -1.14 0.34 -14.33
CA ARG A 33 -2.43 -0.28 -14.04
C ARG A 33 -2.69 -0.41 -12.53
N SER A 34 -1.68 -0.79 -11.76
CA SER A 34 -1.80 -0.96 -10.31
C SER A 34 -2.08 0.35 -9.58
N ALA A 35 -1.58 1.49 -10.10
CA ALA A 35 -1.92 2.81 -9.57
C ALA A 35 -3.44 3.10 -9.69
N PHE A 36 -4.05 2.80 -10.84
CA PHE A 36 -5.50 2.96 -11.01
C PHE A 36 -6.32 2.02 -10.11
N ILE A 37 -5.87 0.77 -9.96
CA ILE A 37 -6.54 -0.21 -9.08
C ILE A 37 -6.44 0.24 -7.61
N LEU A 38 -5.29 0.77 -7.19
CA LEU A 38 -5.11 1.29 -5.85
C LEU A 38 -6.06 2.47 -5.59
N ASP A 39 -6.10 3.44 -6.49
CA ASP A 39 -6.96 4.62 -6.37
C ASP A 39 -8.45 4.22 -6.30
N TYR A 40 -8.88 3.28 -7.16
CA TYR A 40 -10.23 2.73 -7.12
C TYR A 40 -10.60 2.16 -5.74
N HIS A 41 -9.73 1.32 -5.15
CA HIS A 41 -10.00 0.73 -3.85
C HIS A 41 -9.93 1.75 -2.71
N LEU A 42 -9.00 2.71 -2.76
CA LEU A 42 -8.92 3.79 -1.76
C LEU A 42 -10.19 4.64 -1.74
N ILE A 43 -10.70 5.04 -2.92
CA ILE A 43 -11.93 5.82 -3.05
C ILE A 43 -13.13 5.03 -2.52
N LEU A 44 -13.29 3.76 -2.94
CA LEU A 44 -14.41 2.94 -2.48
C LEU A 44 -14.37 2.65 -0.98
N ALA A 45 -13.18 2.47 -0.40
CA ALA A 45 -13.05 2.29 1.04
C ALA A 45 -13.42 3.59 1.79
N ARG A 46 -12.91 4.74 1.33
CA ARG A 46 -13.22 6.07 1.91
C ARG A 46 -14.72 6.35 1.88
N ASP A 47 -15.36 6.13 0.74
CA ASP A 47 -16.75 6.53 0.48
C ASP A 47 -17.77 5.47 0.95
N ALA A 48 -17.31 4.33 1.48
CA ALA A 48 -18.18 3.21 1.84
C ALA A 48 -19.32 3.59 2.81
N PHE A 49 -19.11 4.59 3.67
CA PHE A 49 -20.09 5.05 4.66
C PHE A 49 -20.80 6.36 4.25
N ALA A 50 -20.54 6.92 3.07
CA ALA A 50 -21.04 8.25 2.68
C ALA A 50 -22.57 8.37 2.73
N GLU A 51 -23.31 7.32 2.39
CA GLU A 51 -24.79 7.31 2.46
C GLU A 51 -25.33 7.33 3.91
N LEU A 52 -24.49 6.95 4.87
CA LEU A 52 -24.78 6.90 6.30
C LEU A 52 -24.28 8.14 7.04
N GLU A 53 -23.55 9.02 6.37
CA GLU A 53 -23.22 10.34 6.88
C GLU A 53 -24.46 11.24 6.77
N GLY A 54 -24.87 11.85 7.89
CA GLY A 54 -25.93 12.85 7.90
C GLY A 54 -25.47 14.15 7.23
N PRO A 55 -26.40 15.02 6.76
CA PRO A 55 -26.06 16.30 6.15
C PRO A 55 -25.30 17.27 7.08
N ASP A 56 -25.32 16.99 8.38
CA ASP A 56 -24.64 17.71 9.45
C ASP A 56 -23.28 17.11 9.84
N GLY A 57 -22.88 15.97 9.25
CA GLY A 57 -21.57 15.34 9.46
C GLY A 57 -21.30 14.86 10.89
N ASN A 58 -22.28 14.88 11.77
CA ASN A 58 -22.10 14.58 13.20
C ASN A 58 -22.03 13.07 13.53
N GLY A 59 -22.10 12.21 12.51
CA GLY A 59 -22.00 10.76 12.67
C GLY A 59 -23.19 10.09 13.38
N LEU A 60 -24.23 10.82 13.80
CA LEU A 60 -25.38 10.26 14.52
C LEU A 60 -26.14 9.22 13.68
N LYS A 61 -26.29 9.47 12.39
CA LYS A 61 -26.95 8.52 11.47
C LYS A 61 -26.14 7.23 11.33
N LEU A 62 -24.81 7.35 11.18
CA LEU A 62 -23.90 6.22 11.16
C LEU A 62 -23.95 5.45 12.50
N PHE A 63 -23.95 6.16 13.63
CA PHE A 63 -24.08 5.57 14.96
C PHE A 63 -25.40 4.84 15.15
N ALA A 64 -26.52 5.42 14.71
CA ALA A 64 -27.84 4.82 14.82
C ALA A 64 -27.92 3.55 13.95
N ALA A 65 -27.47 3.62 12.69
CA ALA A 65 -27.43 2.47 11.79
C ALA A 65 -26.56 1.34 12.35
N MET A 66 -25.45 1.70 12.98
CA MET A 66 -24.55 0.79 13.69
C MET A 66 -25.21 0.15 14.92
N ALA A 67 -25.81 0.94 15.80
CA ALA A 67 -26.44 0.47 17.05
C ALA A 67 -27.65 -0.43 16.78
N ASN A 68 -28.38 -0.15 15.69
CA ASN A 68 -29.56 -0.91 15.28
C ASN A 68 -29.22 -2.11 14.36
N PHE A 69 -27.93 -2.35 14.07
CA PHE A 69 -27.47 -3.39 13.13
C PHE A 69 -28.18 -3.32 11.78
N GLU A 70 -28.35 -2.11 11.24
CA GLU A 70 -29.03 -1.93 9.97
C GLU A 70 -28.28 -2.66 8.83
N PRO A 71 -29.00 -3.32 7.90
CA PRO A 71 -28.36 -3.96 6.75
C PRO A 71 -27.50 -3.02 5.90
N SER A 72 -27.87 -1.73 5.85
CA SER A 72 -27.11 -0.65 5.21
C SER A 72 -25.71 -0.50 5.83
N PHE A 73 -25.63 -0.49 7.16
CA PHE A 73 -24.38 -0.44 7.90
C PHE A 73 -23.51 -1.68 7.63
N SER A 74 -24.09 -2.88 7.72
CA SER A 74 -23.32 -4.11 7.44
C SER A 74 -22.75 -4.15 6.03
N ARG A 75 -23.49 -3.65 5.04
CA ARG A 75 -23.03 -3.55 3.65
C ARG A 75 -21.90 -2.54 3.50
N ALA A 76 -22.04 -1.34 4.09
CA ALA A 76 -21.01 -0.32 4.11
C ALA A 76 -19.73 -0.82 4.79
N ALA A 77 -19.84 -1.48 5.94
CA ALA A 77 -18.72 -2.06 6.66
C ALA A 77 -18.00 -3.14 5.83
N LEU A 78 -18.74 -4.02 5.15
CA LEU A 78 -18.15 -5.02 4.26
C LEU A 78 -17.44 -4.37 3.06
N ALA A 79 -18.05 -3.35 2.45
CA ALA A 79 -17.44 -2.63 1.33
C ALA A 79 -16.15 -1.93 1.75
N HIS A 80 -16.14 -1.28 2.91
CA HIS A 80 -14.95 -0.67 3.49
C HIS A 80 -13.87 -1.72 3.74
N GLU A 81 -14.21 -2.81 4.43
CA GLU A 81 -13.27 -3.89 4.75
C GLU A 81 -12.64 -4.49 3.49
N ALA A 82 -13.46 -4.90 2.52
CA ALA A 82 -12.99 -5.53 1.29
C ALA A 82 -12.06 -4.62 0.48
N ASN A 83 -12.41 -3.34 0.35
CA ASN A 83 -11.60 -2.38 -0.39
C ASN A 83 -10.32 -1.99 0.36
N THR A 84 -10.35 -1.89 1.69
CA THR A 84 -9.14 -1.69 2.50
C THR A 84 -8.17 -2.86 2.34
N LEU A 85 -8.65 -4.11 2.42
CA LEU A 85 -7.81 -5.30 2.18
C LEU A 85 -7.21 -5.27 0.77
N ALA A 86 -8.03 -4.98 -0.24
CA ALA A 86 -7.58 -4.90 -1.62
C ALA A 86 -6.54 -3.79 -1.83
N ALA A 87 -6.71 -2.62 -1.21
CA ALA A 87 -5.75 -1.52 -1.24
C ALA A 87 -4.40 -1.93 -0.61
N VAL A 88 -4.42 -2.59 0.56
CA VAL A 88 -3.19 -3.09 1.22
C VAL A 88 -2.45 -4.12 0.34
N HIS A 89 -3.16 -5.06 -0.27
CA HIS A 89 -2.54 -6.01 -1.18
C HIS A 89 -2.00 -5.33 -2.44
N THR A 90 -2.75 -4.37 -2.99
CA THR A 90 -2.34 -3.64 -4.19
C THR A 90 -1.08 -2.83 -3.94
N ILE A 91 -0.99 -2.09 -2.84
CA ILE A 91 0.22 -1.31 -2.53
C ILE A 91 1.43 -2.21 -2.26
N ARG A 92 1.23 -3.35 -1.61
CA ARG A 92 2.31 -4.32 -1.38
C ARG A 92 2.84 -4.88 -2.71
N ASN A 93 1.93 -5.26 -3.60
CA ASN A 93 2.28 -5.74 -4.95
C ASN A 93 2.93 -4.63 -5.77
N TYR A 94 2.44 -3.40 -5.68
CA TYR A 94 3.03 -2.23 -6.34
C TYR A 94 4.51 -2.05 -5.95
N ALA A 95 4.82 -2.20 -4.66
CA ALA A 95 6.21 -2.17 -4.18
C ALA A 95 7.06 -3.31 -4.76
N ASP A 96 6.54 -4.54 -4.89
CA ASP A 96 7.28 -5.64 -5.50
C ASP A 96 7.49 -5.47 -7.01
N ILE A 97 6.48 -4.98 -7.73
CA ILE A 97 6.62 -4.67 -9.16
C ILE A 97 7.68 -3.57 -9.34
N PHE A 98 7.68 -2.55 -8.47
CA PHE A 98 8.72 -1.53 -8.45
C PHE A 98 10.11 -2.14 -8.18
N ALA A 99 10.22 -3.05 -7.21
CA ALA A 99 11.47 -3.72 -6.89
C ALA A 99 11.99 -4.57 -8.07
N GLN A 100 11.09 -5.29 -8.76
CA GLN A 100 11.44 -6.02 -9.99
C GLN A 100 11.94 -5.08 -11.09
N LEU A 101 11.33 -3.90 -11.22
CA LEU A 101 11.78 -2.92 -12.21
C LEU A 101 13.16 -2.36 -11.85
N ALA A 102 13.38 -1.99 -10.59
CA ALA A 102 14.70 -1.56 -10.11
C ALA A 102 15.76 -2.66 -10.29
N ASN A 103 15.40 -3.92 -10.03
CA ASN A 103 16.26 -5.08 -10.25
C ASN A 103 16.62 -5.25 -11.73
N ALA A 104 15.67 -5.11 -12.65
CA ALA A 104 15.94 -5.21 -14.09
C ALA A 104 16.79 -4.05 -14.61
N LEU A 105 16.56 -2.84 -14.11
CA LEU A 105 17.18 -1.63 -14.66
C LEU A 105 18.56 -1.32 -14.06
N VAL A 106 18.74 -1.55 -12.77
CA VAL A 106 19.88 -1.00 -11.99
C VAL A 106 20.83 -2.06 -11.45
N MET A 107 20.39 -3.31 -11.25
CA MET A 107 21.28 -4.34 -10.72
C MET A 107 22.28 -4.82 -11.77
N PRO A 108 23.60 -4.84 -11.48
CA PRO A 108 24.61 -5.37 -12.40
C PRO A 108 24.38 -6.85 -12.74
N LYS A 109 23.88 -7.60 -11.75
CA LYS A 109 23.41 -8.98 -11.91
C LYS A 109 22.02 -9.08 -11.26
N PRO A 110 20.94 -9.02 -12.05
CA PRO A 110 19.58 -9.10 -11.52
C PRO A 110 19.36 -10.36 -10.69
N LEU A 111 18.64 -10.20 -9.58
CA LEU A 111 18.09 -11.31 -8.80
C LEU A 111 17.10 -12.10 -9.65
N GLN A 112 16.97 -13.39 -9.34
CA GLN A 112 15.94 -14.23 -9.95
C GLN A 112 14.56 -13.73 -9.56
N ILE A 113 13.58 -13.83 -10.47
CA ILE A 113 12.23 -13.28 -10.28
C ILE A 113 11.58 -13.79 -8.99
N HIS A 114 11.73 -15.08 -8.66
CA HIS A 114 11.17 -15.69 -7.44
C HIS A 114 11.80 -15.16 -6.14
N ASP A 115 12.97 -14.54 -6.24
CA ASP A 115 13.69 -13.91 -5.13
C ASP A 115 13.62 -12.38 -5.19
N CYS A 116 12.84 -11.80 -6.10
CA CYS A 116 12.82 -10.37 -6.35
C CYS A 116 11.68 -9.67 -5.59
N ASP A 117 11.75 -9.72 -4.26
CA ASP A 117 10.90 -8.91 -3.38
C ASP A 117 11.56 -7.58 -3.00
N PHE A 118 10.74 -6.61 -2.58
CA PHE A 118 11.22 -5.27 -2.20
C PHE A 118 12.33 -5.29 -1.15
N PHE A 119 12.25 -6.16 -0.14
CA PHE A 119 13.23 -6.21 0.94
C PHE A 119 14.60 -6.67 0.42
N LYS A 120 14.62 -7.73 -0.39
CA LYS A 120 15.84 -8.28 -0.98
C LYS A 120 16.46 -7.31 -1.99
N VAL A 121 15.68 -6.67 -2.84
CA VAL A 121 16.22 -5.69 -3.81
C VAL A 121 16.83 -4.49 -3.08
N ALA A 122 16.15 -3.95 -2.06
CA ALA A 122 16.69 -2.83 -1.27
C ALA A 122 18.05 -3.15 -0.63
N ASP A 123 18.26 -4.40 -0.18
CA ASP A 123 19.54 -4.83 0.42
C ASP A 123 20.66 -5.00 -0.61
N ASN A 124 20.33 -5.49 -1.80
CA ASN A 124 21.31 -5.93 -2.79
C ASN A 124 21.64 -4.87 -3.86
N LEU A 125 20.89 -3.77 -3.95
CA LEU A 125 21.21 -2.68 -4.88
C LEU A 125 22.64 -2.16 -4.69
N PRO A 126 23.32 -1.71 -5.75
CA PRO A 126 24.57 -0.96 -5.62
C PRO A 126 24.37 0.32 -4.80
N PRO A 127 25.41 0.81 -4.07
CA PRO A 127 25.35 2.08 -3.36
C PRO A 127 24.88 3.22 -4.28
N SER A 128 23.77 3.85 -3.91
CA SER A 128 23.13 4.93 -4.68
C SER A 128 22.06 5.60 -3.80
N ILE A 129 21.63 6.81 -4.17
CA ILE A 129 20.50 7.49 -3.52
C ILE A 129 19.23 6.62 -3.58
N LEU A 130 19.04 5.89 -4.70
CA LEU A 130 17.94 4.94 -4.84
C LEU A 130 17.99 3.84 -3.76
N LYS A 131 19.16 3.24 -3.53
CA LYS A 131 19.35 2.24 -2.48
C LYS A 131 19.01 2.82 -1.11
N GLU A 132 19.57 3.97 -0.76
CA GLU A 132 19.36 4.62 0.54
C GLU A 132 17.87 4.85 0.81
N LYS A 133 17.15 5.39 -0.18
CA LYS A 133 15.70 5.62 -0.06
C LYS A 133 14.90 4.32 0.01
N MET A 134 15.27 3.29 -0.75
CA MET A 134 14.62 1.98 -0.66
C MET A 134 14.82 1.35 0.71
N GLN A 135 16.02 1.45 1.29
CA GLN A 135 16.31 0.99 2.65
C GLN A 135 15.51 1.78 3.69
N ALA A 136 15.43 3.11 3.56
CA ALA A 136 14.61 3.93 4.44
C ALA A 136 13.12 3.54 4.41
N LEU A 137 12.56 3.28 3.21
CA LEU A 137 11.18 2.80 3.10
C LEU A 137 11.02 1.38 3.66
N LYS A 138 11.96 0.47 3.35
CA LYS A 138 11.99 -0.90 3.87
C LYS A 138 11.91 -0.94 5.40
N ASP A 139 12.63 -0.04 6.07
CA ASP A 139 12.72 0.00 7.52
C ASP A 139 11.64 0.87 8.18
N SER A 140 10.82 1.56 7.38
CA SER A 140 9.73 2.40 7.87
C SER A 140 8.64 1.57 8.56
N TYR A 141 8.05 2.13 9.62
CA TYR A 141 7.00 1.46 10.39
C TYR A 141 5.81 1.06 9.51
N TRP A 142 5.29 1.98 8.69
CA TRP A 142 4.08 1.74 7.90
C TRP A 142 4.29 0.79 6.72
N PHE A 143 5.44 0.83 6.05
CA PHE A 143 5.73 -0.16 5.02
C PHE A 143 5.77 -1.57 5.61
N ARG A 144 6.43 -1.72 6.78
CA ARG A 144 6.46 -2.99 7.52
C ARG A 144 5.07 -3.38 8.03
N TYR A 145 4.29 -2.44 8.54
CA TYR A 145 2.91 -2.68 8.96
C TYR A 145 2.10 -3.29 7.81
N LEU A 146 2.11 -2.66 6.63
CA LEU A 146 1.36 -3.11 5.45
C LEU A 146 1.87 -4.46 4.93
N ALA A 147 3.19 -4.68 4.92
CA ALA A 147 3.79 -5.95 4.53
C ALA A 147 3.40 -7.09 5.49
N ALA A 148 3.41 -6.83 6.79
CA ALA A 148 2.96 -7.79 7.80
C ALA A 148 1.45 -8.05 7.64
N PHE A 149 0.65 -7.00 7.61
CA PHE A 149 -0.81 -7.04 7.48
C PHE A 149 -1.26 -7.81 6.25
N SER A 150 -0.68 -7.54 5.08
CA SER A 150 -0.93 -8.28 3.82
C SER A 150 -0.66 -9.77 3.95
N ASN A 151 0.29 -10.20 4.79
CA ASN A 151 0.54 -11.62 5.01
C ASN A 151 -0.43 -12.25 6.00
N ILE A 152 -0.69 -11.60 7.12
CA ILE A 152 -1.53 -12.20 8.15
C ILE A 152 -3.02 -12.15 7.83
N SER A 153 -3.49 -11.14 7.09
CA SER A 153 -4.89 -11.01 6.65
C SER A 153 -5.37 -12.18 5.78
N LYS A 154 -4.45 -12.88 5.10
CA LYS A 154 -4.74 -14.11 4.34
C LYS A 154 -5.18 -15.28 5.22
N HIS A 155 -4.77 -15.29 6.48
CA HIS A 155 -4.96 -16.42 7.40
C HIS A 155 -5.77 -16.03 8.64
N ARG A 156 -5.98 -14.73 8.87
CA ARG A 156 -6.58 -14.18 10.08
C ARG A 156 -7.50 -13.03 9.69
N HIS A 157 -8.69 -12.99 10.29
CA HIS A 157 -9.58 -11.86 10.16
C HIS A 157 -9.19 -10.76 11.18
N LEU A 158 -8.57 -9.68 10.67
CA LEU A 158 -7.91 -8.65 11.47
C LEU A 158 -8.65 -7.32 11.51
N ILE A 159 -9.51 -7.08 10.52
CA ILE A 159 -10.40 -5.93 10.51
C ILE A 159 -11.57 -6.31 11.40
N GLN A 160 -11.77 -5.59 12.49
CA GLN A 160 -12.99 -5.75 13.26
C GLN A 160 -14.10 -5.02 12.52
N SER A 161 -14.94 -5.78 11.83
CA SER A 161 -16.26 -5.31 11.40
C SER A 161 -17.19 -5.08 12.62
N LYS A 162 -16.71 -5.38 13.86
CA LYS A 162 -17.33 -4.93 15.10
C LYS A 162 -17.09 -3.42 15.27
N PRO A 163 -18.12 -2.60 15.09
CA PRO A 163 -17.97 -1.16 15.13
C PRO A 163 -17.63 -0.73 16.55
N THR A 164 -16.65 0.16 16.69
CA THR A 164 -16.28 0.71 17.99
C THR A 164 -16.48 2.21 17.92
N ALA A 165 -17.39 2.75 18.73
CA ALA A 165 -17.54 4.18 18.92
C ALA A 165 -16.74 4.60 20.15
N VAL A 166 -15.75 5.47 19.98
CA VAL A 166 -15.04 6.09 21.11
C VAL A 166 -15.59 7.51 21.27
N LEU A 167 -16.53 7.66 22.21
CA LEU A 167 -17.22 8.93 22.51
C LEU A 167 -16.28 10.11 22.83
N LYS A 168 -15.04 9.84 23.25
CA LYS A 168 -14.03 10.88 23.51
C LYS A 168 -13.39 11.46 22.23
N GLU A 169 -13.40 10.72 21.13
CA GLU A 169 -12.69 11.09 19.89
C GLU A 169 -13.65 11.53 18.77
N ASN A 170 -14.97 11.38 18.98
CA ASN A 170 -16.01 11.62 17.96
C ASN A 170 -15.78 10.86 16.63
N VAL A 171 -15.05 9.74 16.71
CA VAL A 171 -14.75 8.87 15.58
C VAL A 171 -15.61 7.61 15.68
N ILE A 172 -16.37 7.35 14.62
CA ILE A 172 -17.13 6.11 14.42
C ILE A 172 -16.57 5.43 13.18
N GLY A 173 -16.12 4.19 13.31
CA GLY A 173 -15.57 3.46 12.18
C GLY A 173 -15.11 2.05 12.53
N LEU A 174 -14.46 1.44 11.55
CA LEU A 174 -13.83 0.13 11.71
C LEU A 174 -12.44 0.28 12.31
N ARG A 175 -12.03 -0.70 13.12
CA ARG A 175 -10.70 -0.76 13.73
C ARG A 175 -9.92 -1.95 13.22
N ILE A 176 -8.63 -1.73 13.06
CA ILE A 176 -7.68 -2.81 12.83
C ILE A 176 -7.19 -3.28 14.18
N LYS A 177 -7.30 -4.59 14.47
CA LYS A 177 -6.79 -5.15 15.73
C LYS A 177 -5.28 -5.00 15.80
N GLU A 178 -4.74 -4.94 17.01
CA GLU A 178 -3.32 -5.19 17.20
C GLU A 178 -2.95 -6.60 16.71
N PHE A 179 -1.75 -6.74 16.18
CA PHE A 179 -1.25 -8.04 15.75
C PHE A 179 0.27 -8.15 15.89
N PRO A 180 0.76 -9.31 16.33
CA PRO A 180 2.18 -9.63 16.27
C PRO A 180 2.57 -10.15 14.88
N TYR A 181 3.78 -9.82 14.44
CA TYR A 181 4.39 -10.41 13.25
C TYR A 181 5.91 -10.49 13.36
N LYS A 182 6.48 -11.57 12.81
CA LYS A 182 7.92 -11.82 12.77
C LYS A 182 8.35 -11.99 11.32
N PHE A 183 9.13 -11.04 10.79
CA PHE A 183 9.54 -11.04 9.38
C PHE A 183 10.53 -12.15 9.03
N ASN A 184 11.44 -12.47 9.93
CA ASN A 184 12.41 -13.54 9.72
C ASN A 184 12.82 -14.17 11.06
N LYS A 185 13.44 -15.35 11.03
CA LYS A 185 13.80 -16.10 12.25
C LYS A 185 14.77 -15.35 13.17
N ARG A 186 15.57 -14.45 12.62
CA ARG A 186 16.65 -13.70 13.30
C ARG A 186 16.19 -12.38 13.93
N GLU A 187 15.07 -11.85 13.47
CA GLU A 187 14.48 -10.62 14.00
C GLU A 187 13.52 -10.92 15.16
N ASN A 188 13.39 -9.99 16.12
CA ASN A 188 12.37 -10.09 17.17
C ASN A 188 10.96 -9.91 16.60
N GLU A 189 9.97 -10.51 17.24
CA GLU A 189 8.57 -10.28 16.90
C GLU A 189 8.20 -8.82 17.17
N THR A 190 7.52 -8.19 16.22
CA THR A 190 7.04 -6.81 16.34
C THR A 190 5.52 -6.85 16.53
N THR A 191 5.04 -6.18 17.59
CA THR A 191 3.61 -5.98 17.82
C THR A 191 3.17 -4.67 17.18
N PHE A 192 2.42 -4.77 16.08
CA PHE A 192 1.81 -3.63 15.42
C PHE A 192 0.55 -3.21 16.17
N LYS A 193 0.47 -1.91 16.49
CA LYS A 193 -0.63 -1.35 17.28
C LYS A 193 -1.92 -1.27 16.46
N GLN A 194 -3.04 -1.30 17.17
CA GLN A 194 -4.34 -1.00 16.58
C GLN A 194 -4.37 0.42 16.00
N CYS A 195 -5.10 0.61 14.91
CA CYS A 195 -5.37 1.91 14.32
C CYS A 195 -6.81 1.93 13.77
N TRP A 196 -7.29 3.13 13.43
CA TRP A 196 -8.54 3.23 12.69
C TRP A 196 -8.33 2.85 11.23
N ALA A 197 -9.36 2.29 10.61
CA ALA A 197 -9.25 1.87 9.23
C ALA A 197 -9.06 3.05 8.26
N HIS A 198 -9.58 4.25 8.57
CA HIS A 198 -9.30 5.46 7.79
C HIS A 198 -7.85 5.94 7.95
N ASP A 199 -7.25 5.84 9.15
CA ASP A 199 -5.81 6.10 9.33
C ASP A 199 -5.00 5.16 8.44
N LEU A 200 -5.38 3.88 8.38
CA LEU A 200 -4.72 2.90 7.51
C LEU A 200 -4.83 3.29 6.02
N LEU A 201 -5.97 3.83 5.56
CA LEU A 201 -6.11 4.32 4.19
C LEU A 201 -5.15 5.48 3.89
N GLU A 202 -5.00 6.43 4.82
CA GLU A 202 -4.04 7.52 4.70
C GLU A 202 -2.61 6.98 4.62
N GLU A 203 -2.27 6.01 5.46
CA GLU A 203 -0.91 5.45 5.50
C GLU A 203 -0.59 4.56 4.29
N ILE A 204 -1.59 3.88 3.70
CA ILE A 204 -1.46 3.25 2.38
C ILE A 204 -1.09 4.31 1.33
N HIS A 205 -1.77 5.46 1.34
CA HIS A 205 -1.48 6.54 0.40
C HIS A 205 -0.11 7.18 0.63
N ASN A 206 0.33 7.33 1.89
CA ASN A 206 1.66 7.82 2.23
C ASN A 206 2.77 6.87 1.73
N VAL A 207 2.62 5.57 1.97
CA VAL A 207 3.55 4.56 1.45
C VAL A 207 3.58 4.57 -0.08
N TYR A 208 2.42 4.71 -0.73
CA TYR A 208 2.34 4.86 -2.18
C TYR A 208 3.12 6.09 -2.67
N ARG A 209 2.96 7.24 -2.01
CA ARG A 209 3.72 8.46 -2.32
C ARG A 209 5.22 8.22 -2.21
N SER A 210 5.69 7.55 -1.15
CA SER A 210 7.11 7.21 -1.01
C SER A 210 7.61 6.32 -2.16
N ILE A 211 6.81 5.38 -2.66
CA ILE A 211 7.19 4.57 -3.82
C ILE A 211 7.22 5.42 -5.09
N LEU A 212 6.34 6.42 -5.25
CA LEU A 212 6.43 7.36 -6.37
C LEU A 212 7.72 8.18 -6.33
N GLU A 213 8.19 8.57 -5.14
CA GLU A 213 9.49 9.26 -4.96
C GLU A 213 10.66 8.34 -5.32
N LEU A 214 10.59 7.06 -4.98
CA LEU A 214 11.55 6.05 -5.45
C LEU A 214 11.52 5.90 -6.97
N GLY A 215 10.36 5.94 -7.58
CA GLY A 215 10.20 5.95 -9.04
C GLY A 215 10.85 7.16 -9.71
N GLN A 216 10.70 8.35 -9.12
CA GLN A 216 11.39 9.55 -9.60
C GLN A 216 12.92 9.43 -9.45
N GLU A 217 13.39 8.78 -8.39
CA GLU A 217 14.82 8.49 -8.20
C GLU A 217 15.32 7.47 -9.22
N LEU A 218 14.54 6.44 -9.51
CA LEU A 218 14.86 5.45 -10.53
C LEU A 218 15.00 6.11 -11.91
N ASN A 219 14.07 6.99 -12.30
CA ASN A 219 14.17 7.75 -13.55
C ASN A 219 15.49 8.56 -13.59
N ARG A 220 15.81 9.28 -12.52
CA ARG A 220 17.06 10.05 -12.43
C ARG A 220 18.29 9.15 -12.51
N HIS A 221 18.25 7.97 -11.91
CA HIS A 221 19.38 7.06 -11.91
C HIS A 221 19.68 6.46 -13.29
N VAL A 222 18.64 6.14 -14.08
CA VAL A 222 18.81 5.45 -15.37
C VAL A 222 18.92 6.41 -16.57
N MET A 223 18.44 7.66 -16.43
CA MET A 223 18.42 8.65 -17.50
C MET A 223 19.54 9.69 -17.39
N ASN A 224 20.33 9.67 -16.32
CA ASN A 224 21.49 10.54 -16.14
C ASN A 224 22.76 9.92 -16.71
#